data_AF-A0A9E2BDV5-F1
#
_entry.id   AF-A0A9E2BDV5-F1
#
_cell.length_a   1.000
_cell.length_b   1.000
_cell.length_c   1.000
_cell.angle_alpha   90.00
_cell.angle_beta   90.00
_cell.angle_gamma   90.00
#
_symmetry.space_group_name_H-M   'P 1'
#
loop_
_entity.id
_entity.type
_entity.pdbx_description
1 polymer ?
#
loop_
_entity_poly.entity_id
_entity_poly.type
_entity_poly.pdbx_seq_one_letter_code
_entity_poly.pdbx_strand_id
1 'polypeptide(L)'
;MPIPALKNFLKFESLGGLLLIAAAIIALVVSNSALAPVYVDLLATRVAVICGALSIDKPLLLWVNDGLMAIFFLLIGLELKREILEGQLSSRDQLVLPTVGAIGGFALPVTFYAFF
;
A
#
# COMPACT_ATOMS: atom_id res chain seq x y z
N MET A 1 -17.21 -13.54 -21.89
CA MET A 1 -16.97 -12.23 -22.53
C MET A 1 -16.90 -11.18 -21.43
N PRO A 2 -15.76 -10.54 -21.16
CA PRO A 2 -15.71 -9.52 -20.12
C PRO A 2 -16.52 -8.30 -20.59
N ILE A 3 -17.38 -7.78 -19.72
CA ILE A 3 -18.35 -6.72 -20.03
C ILE A 3 -17.59 -5.49 -20.57
N PRO A 4 -17.88 -5.00 -21.79
CA PRO A 4 -17.17 -3.86 -22.41
C PRO A 4 -17.15 -2.60 -21.52
N ALA A 5 -18.17 -2.44 -20.68
CA ALA A 5 -18.26 -1.36 -19.70
C ALA A 5 -17.10 -1.40 -18.69
N LEU A 6 -16.70 -2.58 -18.17
CA LEU A 6 -15.62 -2.71 -17.19
C LEU A 6 -14.27 -2.31 -17.77
N LYS A 7 -14.04 -2.63 -19.06
CA LYS A 7 -12.80 -2.32 -19.77
C LYS A 7 -12.65 -0.83 -20.10
N ASN A 8 -13.77 -0.14 -20.32
CA ASN A 8 -13.79 1.32 -20.48
C ASN A 8 -13.85 2.06 -19.14
N PHE A 9 -14.39 1.44 -18.08
CA PHE A 9 -14.31 1.94 -16.71
C PHE A 9 -12.84 2.00 -16.29
N LEU A 10 -12.10 0.89 -16.36
CA LEU A 10 -10.68 0.78 -15.96
C LEU A 10 -9.69 1.70 -16.72
N LYS A 11 -10.12 2.47 -17.73
CA LYS A 11 -9.27 3.42 -18.47
C LYS A 11 -9.12 4.78 -17.80
N PHE A 12 -9.88 5.08 -16.75
CA PHE A 12 -9.75 6.33 -16.02
C PHE A 12 -8.69 6.19 -14.92
N GLU A 13 -7.55 6.89 -15.06
CA GLU A 13 -6.49 6.97 -14.03
C GLU A 13 -7.04 7.36 -12.64
N SER A 14 -8.13 8.13 -12.59
CA SER A 14 -8.78 8.58 -11.36
C SER A 14 -9.56 7.50 -10.59
N LEU A 15 -9.88 6.36 -11.21
CA LEU A 15 -10.67 5.32 -10.53
C LEU A 15 -9.93 4.62 -9.40
N GLY A 16 -8.62 4.45 -9.52
CA GLY A 16 -7.81 3.88 -8.44
C GLY A 16 -7.96 4.69 -7.15
N GLY A 17 -7.91 6.01 -7.26
CA GLY A 17 -8.13 6.93 -6.14
C GLY A 17 -9.55 6.87 -5.58
N LEU A 18 -10.57 6.82 -6.44
CA LEU A 18 -11.96 6.75 -5.99
C LEU A 18 -12.27 5.44 -5.24
N LEU A 19 -11.77 4.30 -5.75
CA LEU A 19 -11.91 3.00 -5.09
C LEU A 19 -11.18 2.98 -3.74
N LEU A 20 -10.00 3.59 -3.65
CA LEU A 20 -9.25 3.70 -2.39
C LEU A 20 -10.05 4.49 -1.34
N ILE A 21 -10.60 5.64 -1.73
CA ILE A 21 -11.43 6.47 -0.84
C ILE A 21 -12.69 5.70 -0.41
N ALA A 22 -13.37 5.03 -1.35
CA ALA A 22 -14.55 4.24 -1.03
C ALA A 22 -14.22 3.11 -0.03
N ALA A 23 -13.12 2.40 -0.22
CA ALA A 23 -12.66 1.37 0.71
C ALA A 23 -12.36 1.93 2.10
N ALA A 24 -11.70 3.10 2.19
CA ALA A 24 -11.42 3.77 3.45
C ALA A 24 -12.71 4.21 4.18
N ILE A 25 -13.69 4.75 3.46
CA ILE A 25 -14.99 5.12 4.03
C ILE A 25 -15.71 3.88 4.56
N ILE A 26 -15.72 2.79 3.79
CA ILE A 26 -16.33 1.52 4.24
C ILE A 26 -15.65 1.02 5.51
N ALA A 27 -14.31 1.03 5.56
CA ALA A 27 -13.56 0.63 6.75
C ALA A 27 -13.90 1.49 7.97
N LEU A 28 -13.99 2.82 7.80
CA LEU A 28 -14.40 3.74 8.86
C LEU A 28 -15.82 3.47 9.35
N VAL A 29 -16.78 3.29 8.43
CA VAL A 29 -18.18 2.99 8.79
C VAL A 29 -18.28 1.67 9.55
N VAL A 30 -17.63 0.61 9.05
CA VAL A 30 -17.62 -0.70 9.72
C VAL A 30 -16.99 -0.59 11.11
N SER A 31 -15.84 0.06 11.23
CA SER A 31 -15.11 0.22 12.49
C SER A 31 -15.84 1.08 13.55
N ASN A 32 -16.81 1.90 13.14
CA ASN A 32 -17.61 2.74 14.05
C ASN A 32 -19.06 2.24 14.21
N SER A 33 -19.36 1.03 13.73
CA SER A 33 -20.69 0.43 13.79
C SER A 33 -20.75 -0.75 14.76
N ALA A 34 -21.94 -1.32 14.94
CA ALA A 34 -22.13 -2.56 15.71
C ALA A 34 -21.35 -3.77 15.17
N LEU A 35 -20.83 -3.70 13.92
CA LEU A 35 -19.99 -4.73 13.32
C LEU A 35 -18.51 -4.62 13.73
N ALA A 36 -18.12 -3.57 14.44
CA ALA A 36 -16.73 -3.34 14.83
C ALA A 36 -16.09 -4.53 15.59
N PRO A 37 -16.75 -5.18 16.58
CA PRO A 37 -16.16 -6.31 17.28
C PRO A 37 -15.86 -7.48 16.34
N VAL A 38 -16.82 -7.83 15.47
CA VAL A 38 -16.66 -8.90 14.49
C VAL A 38 -15.52 -8.60 13.51
N TYR A 39 -15.41 -7.34 13.08
CA TYR A 39 -14.34 -6.89 12.19
C TYR A 39 -12.95 -6.99 12.86
N VAL A 40 -12.83 -6.55 14.12
CA VAL A 40 -11.58 -6.62 14.88
C VAL A 40 -11.18 -8.06 15.16
N ASP A 41 -12.11 -8.92 15.58
CA ASP A 41 -11.85 -10.34 15.86
C ASP A 41 -11.43 -11.10 14.60
N LEU A 42 -12.05 -10.80 13.45
CA LEU A 42 -11.65 -11.36 12.16
C LEU A 42 -10.21 -10.97 11.82
N LEU A 43 -9.85 -9.70 11.97
CA LEU A 43 -8.48 -9.23 11.71
C LEU A 43 -7.46 -9.78 12.71
N ALA A 44 -7.87 -10.01 13.96
CA ALA A 44 -7.05 -10.58 15.01
C ALA A 44 -6.91 -12.12 14.94
N THR A 45 -7.70 -12.77 14.07
CA THR A 45 -7.70 -14.23 13.92
C THR A 45 -6.30 -14.76 13.64
N ARG A 46 -5.85 -15.72 14.45
CA ARG A 46 -4.52 -16.32 14.35
C ARG A 46 -4.45 -17.25 13.14
N VAL A 47 -3.54 -16.96 12.22
CA VAL A 47 -3.27 -17.80 11.06
C VAL A 47 -1.83 -18.28 11.15
N ALA A 48 -1.69 -19.60 11.35
CA ALA A 48 -0.39 -20.25 11.43
C ALA A 48 -0.11 -21.04 10.15
N VAL A 49 1.08 -20.85 9.58
CA VAL A 49 1.60 -21.66 8.47
C VAL A 49 2.79 -22.44 9.01
N ILE A 50 2.72 -23.77 8.91
CA ILE A 50 3.74 -24.69 9.41
C ILE A 50 4.30 -25.49 8.24
N CYS A 51 5.62 -25.42 8.05
CA CYS A 51 6.36 -26.19 7.05
C CYS A 51 7.59 -26.83 7.71
N GLY A 52 7.46 -28.07 8.19
CA GLY A 52 8.52 -28.74 8.93
C GLY A 52 8.82 -28.01 10.26
N ALA A 53 10.07 -27.59 10.46
CA ALA A 53 10.48 -26.82 11.64
C ALA A 53 10.12 -25.32 11.57
N LEU A 54 9.73 -24.83 10.38
CA LEU A 54 9.29 -23.44 10.23
C LEU A 54 7.85 -23.31 10.70
N SER A 55 7.64 -22.48 11.72
CA SER A 55 6.32 -22.11 12.22
C SER A 55 6.19 -20.59 12.21
N ILE A 56 5.26 -20.08 11.41
CA ILE A 56 4.94 -18.64 11.38
C ILE A 56 3.50 -18.50 11.85
N ASP A 57 3.33 -17.98 13.06
CA ASP A 57 2.05 -17.62 13.65
C ASP A 57 1.93 -16.09 13.67
N LYS A 58 0.98 -15.58 12.88
CA LYS A 58 0.64 -14.16 12.88
C LYS A 58 -0.88 -13.96 12.78
N PRO A 59 -1.41 -12.86 13.36
CA PRO A 59 -2.77 -12.40 13.07
C PRO A 59 -3.01 -12.24 11.56
N LEU A 60 -4.25 -12.47 11.13
CA LEU A 60 -4.68 -12.34 9.74
C LEU A 60 -4.34 -10.95 9.17
N LEU A 61 -4.50 -9.89 9.96
CA LEU A 61 -4.14 -8.53 9.59
C LEU A 61 -2.68 -8.42 9.11
N LEU A 62 -1.74 -9.07 9.81
CA LEU A 62 -0.33 -9.02 9.43
C LEU A 62 -0.04 -9.82 8.17
N TRP A 63 -0.72 -10.94 7.95
CA TRP A 63 -0.61 -11.67 6.68
C TRP A 63 -1.10 -10.84 5.49
N VAL A 64 -2.24 -10.17 5.65
CA VAL A 64 -2.80 -9.30 4.60
C VAL A 64 -1.87 -8.11 4.35
N ASN A 65 -1.35 -7.45 5.40
CA ASN A 65 -0.42 -6.34 5.26
C ASN A 65 0.88 -6.78 4.57
N ASP A 66 1.54 -7.83 5.06
CA ASP A 66 2.79 -8.32 4.49
C ASP A 66 2.59 -8.74 3.02
N GLY A 67 1.50 -9.43 2.71
CA GLY A 67 1.18 -9.90 1.35
C GLY A 67 0.85 -8.78 0.37
N LEU A 68 -0.07 -7.88 0.73
CA LEU A 68 -0.46 -6.77 -0.14
C LEU A 68 0.67 -5.75 -0.31
N MET A 69 1.42 -5.46 0.76
CA MET A 69 2.58 -4.57 0.68
C MET A 69 3.70 -5.16 -0.16
N ALA A 70 3.91 -6.48 -0.13
CA ALA A 70 4.88 -7.13 -1.01
C ALA A 70 4.53 -6.92 -2.50
N ILE A 71 3.26 -7.04 -2.87
CA ILE A 71 2.79 -6.79 -4.25
C ILE A 71 2.95 -5.30 -4.60
N PHE A 72 2.55 -4.40 -3.71
CA PHE A 72 2.65 -2.96 -3.90
C PHE A 72 4.10 -2.50 -4.09
N PHE A 73 5.00 -2.93 -3.21
CA PHE A 73 6.43 -2.59 -3.31
C PHE A 73 7.13 -3.26 -4.48
N LEU A 74 6.69 -4.45 -4.91
CA LEU A 74 7.18 -5.05 -6.15
C LEU A 74 6.86 -4.14 -7.34
N LEU A 75 5.62 -3.67 -7.46
CA LEU A 75 5.20 -2.78 -8.53
C LEU A 75 5.97 -1.46 -8.50
N ILE A 76 6.09 -0.84 -7.32
CA ILE A 76 6.89 0.37 -7.13
C ILE A 76 8.36 0.12 -7.47
N GLY A 77 8.93 -1.01 -7.08
CA GLY A 77 10.32 -1.34 -7.36
C GLY A 77 10.59 -1.49 -8.85
N LEU A 78 9.66 -2.09 -9.60
CA LEU A 78 9.74 -2.18 -11.06
C LEU A 78 9.61 -0.81 -11.71
N GLU A 79 8.71 0.04 -11.22
CA GLU A 79 8.52 1.40 -11.70
C GLU A 79 9.75 2.28 -11.42
N LEU A 80 10.32 2.19 -10.22
CA LEU A 80 11.54 2.88 -9.85
C LEU A 80 12.71 2.42 -10.72
N LYS A 81 12.84 1.11 -10.98
CA LYS A 81 13.85 0.58 -11.89
C LYS A 81 13.68 1.15 -13.30
N ARG A 82 12.44 1.26 -13.80
CA ARG A 82 12.12 1.86 -15.11
C ARG A 82 12.57 3.33 -15.15
N GLU A 83 12.23 4.11 -14.13
CA GLU A 83 12.62 5.52 -14.02
C GLU A 83 14.13 5.74 -13.94
N ILE A 84 14.86 4.83 -13.29
CA ILE A 84 16.33 4.88 -13.21
C ILE A 84 16.99 4.53 -14.55
N LEU A 85 16.42 3.59 -15.32
CA LEU A 85 17.04 3.15 -16.57
C LEU A 85 16.73 4.08 -17.75
N GLU A 86 15.48 4.52 -17.87
CA GLU A 86 14.99 5.21 -19.08
C GLU A 86 14.21 6.50 -18.76
N GLY A 87 13.97 6.80 -17.48
CA GLY A 87 13.12 7.91 -17.05
C GLY A 87 13.89 9.10 -16.47
N GLN A 88 13.20 9.86 -15.62
CA GLN A 88 13.67 11.13 -15.06
C GLN A 88 14.76 10.95 -13.99
N LEU A 89 15.00 9.72 -13.53
CA LEU A 89 16.06 9.41 -12.56
C LEU A 89 17.33 8.88 -13.24
N SER A 90 17.35 8.80 -14.56
CA SER A 90 18.48 8.24 -15.33
C SER A 90 19.71 9.14 -15.37
N SER A 91 19.53 10.46 -15.28
CA SER A 91 20.63 11.43 -15.30
C SER A 91 20.89 12.04 -13.92
N ARG A 92 22.17 12.28 -13.60
CA ARG A 92 22.56 12.84 -12.29
C ARG A 92 21.90 14.18 -12.01
N ASP A 93 21.79 15.04 -13.01
CA ASP A 93 21.21 16.38 -12.85
C ASP A 93 19.71 16.33 -12.55
N GLN A 94 18.98 15.38 -13.14
CA GLN A 94 17.55 15.20 -12.90
C GLN A 94 17.26 14.46 -11.59
N LEU A 95 18.20 13.67 -11.08
CA LEU A 95 18.06 12.92 -9.83
C LEU A 95 18.15 13.81 -8.57
N VAL A 96 18.92 14.91 -8.62
CA VAL A 96 19.16 15.77 -7.45
C VAL A 96 17.87 16.36 -6.91
N LEU A 97 17.02 16.94 -7.77
CA LEU A 97 15.82 17.65 -7.34
C LEU A 97 14.79 16.71 -6.65
N PRO A 98 14.38 15.56 -7.24
CA PRO A 98 13.52 14.59 -6.58
C PRO A 98 14.12 14.02 -5.30
N THR A 99 15.44 13.77 -5.27
CA THR A 99 16.11 13.20 -4.09
C THR A 99 16.07 14.17 -2.91
N VAL A 100 16.42 15.44 -3.13
CA VAL A 100 16.36 16.48 -2.09
C VAL A 100 14.91 16.70 -1.64
N GLY A 101 13.96 16.73 -2.57
CA GLY A 101 12.53 16.83 -2.26
C GLY A 101 12.03 15.66 -1.41
N ALA A 102 12.42 14.42 -1.73
CA ALA A 102 12.05 13.24 -0.97
C ALA A 102 12.68 13.22 0.43
N ILE A 103 13.97 13.55 0.54
CA ILE A 103 14.66 13.64 1.84
C ILE A 103 13.99 14.72 2.71
N GLY A 104 13.73 15.91 2.17
CA GLY A 104 13.04 16.97 2.88
C GLY A 104 11.62 16.57 3.30
N GLY A 105 10.88 15.91 2.41
CA GLY A 105 9.51 15.44 2.63
C GLY A 105 9.38 14.37 3.71
N PHE A 106 10.43 13.60 4.00
CA PHE A 106 10.45 12.62 5.09
C PHE A 106 11.13 13.15 6.36
N ALA A 107 12.27 13.82 6.21
CA ALA A 107 13.07 14.29 7.34
C ALA A 107 12.31 15.31 8.18
N LEU A 108 11.62 16.27 7.56
CA LEU A 108 10.85 17.28 8.29
C LEU A 108 9.74 16.63 9.16
N PRO A 109 8.80 15.84 8.60
CA PRO A 109 7.77 15.18 9.42
C PRO A 109 8.33 14.32 10.55
N VAL A 110 9.40 13.55 10.32
CA VAL A 110 10.03 12.72 11.35
C VAL A 110 10.63 13.55 12.47
N THR A 111 11.33 14.64 12.11
CA THR A 111 11.95 15.52 13.11
C THR A 111 10.88 16.20 13.95
N PHE A 112 9.82 16.74 13.33
CA PHE A 112 8.69 17.31 14.05
C PHE A 112 8.02 16.30 14.99
N TYR A 113 7.69 15.10 14.49
CA TYR A 113 7.09 14.05 15.32
C TYR A 113 7.99 13.55 16.45
N ALA A 114 9.32 13.57 16.27
CA ALA A 114 10.25 13.10 17.31
C ALA A 114 10.43 14.09 18.46
N PHE A 115 10.23 15.39 18.22
CA PHE A 115 10.45 16.45 19.22
C PHE A 115 9.16 17.02 19.83
N PHE A 116 7.99 16.73 19.25
CA PHE A 116 6.67 17.14 19.73
C PHE A 116 5.79 15.93 19.99
#